data_AF-A0A964Q2T3-F1
#
_entry.id   AF-A0A964Q2T3-F1
#
_cell.length_a   1.000
_cell.length_b   1.000
_cell.length_c   1.000
_cell.angle_alpha   90.00
_cell.angle_beta   90.00
_cell.angle_gamma   90.00
#
_symmetry.space_group_name_H-M   'P 1'
#
loop_
_entity.id
_entity.type
_entity.pdbx_description
1 polymer ?
#
loop_
_entity_poly.entity_id
_entity_poly.type
_entity_poly.pdbx_seq_one_letter_code
_entity_poly.pdbx_strand_id
1 'polypeptide(L)'
;MTPFQIMLLLLIFAVVVALITRNFPTHKLEETPAETPDGGVPGPPSRLPDPLPSNLPITEDGRETANRLWAIQYARGRLTLPSLFLMGLGAINLVLGALVLTRTVQVGMMPQEDFAKEMEMAQDLTKKLFPQFAPTMDQADMNPARLRHQTMWINGGMSALLLLGSWLMSVGGWRLRNLQSYRMGLVGAVYAALPCVSIAGCCGIGQIVAAWCIFILFDPVVRAAFHWVNQDAASQSPDSHC
;
A
#
# COMPACT_ATOMS: atom_id res chain seq x y z
N MET A 1 -19.67 -4.72 14.45
CA MET A 1 -19.17 -3.46 13.86
C MET A 1 -20.21 -2.40 14.14
N THR A 2 -19.88 -1.36 14.90
CA THR A 2 -20.88 -0.37 15.33
C THR A 2 -21.30 0.52 14.15
N PRO A 3 -22.53 1.07 14.13
CA PRO A 3 -22.99 1.96 13.06
C PRO A 3 -22.05 3.17 12.87
N PHE A 4 -21.41 3.63 13.95
CA PHE A 4 -20.39 4.67 13.90
C PHE A 4 -19.13 4.25 13.10
N GLN A 5 -18.67 3.01 13.25
CA GLN A 5 -17.54 2.48 12.48
C GLN A 5 -17.87 2.37 10.99
N ILE A 6 -19.11 1.99 10.66
CA ILE A 6 -19.57 1.94 9.27
C ILE A 6 -19.59 3.35 8.67
N MET A 7 -20.12 4.34 9.40
CA MET A 7 -20.18 5.72 8.94
C MET A 7 -18.78 6.33 8.74
N LEU A 8 -17.85 6.05 9.67
CA LEU A 8 -16.46 6.51 9.56
C LEU A 8 -15.75 5.89 8.35
N LEU A 9 -15.97 4.60 8.08
CA LEU A 9 -15.41 3.93 6.91
C LEU A 9 -16.01 4.45 5.59
N LEU A 10 -17.32 4.71 5.55
CA LEU A 10 -17.96 5.33 4.40
C LEU A 10 -17.44 6.74 4.14
N LEU A 11 -17.20 7.53 5.20
CA LEU A 11 -16.61 8.86 5.08
C LEU A 11 -15.18 8.79 4.53
N ILE A 12 -14.34 7.90 5.07
CA ILE A 12 -12.97 7.67 4.58
C ILE A 12 -13.00 7.22 3.12
N PHE A 13 -13.89 6.29 2.76
CA PHE A 13 -14.05 5.82 1.38
C PHE A 13 -14.49 6.95 0.44
N ALA A 14 -15.47 7.76 0.82
CA ALA A 14 -15.95 8.90 0.02
C ALA A 14 -14.86 9.95 -0.18
N VAL A 15 -14.08 10.26 0.85
CA VAL A 15 -12.93 11.18 0.75
C VAL A 15 -11.86 10.60 -0.17
N VAL A 16 -11.56 9.30 -0.06
CA VAL A 16 -10.60 8.62 -0.94
C VAL A 16 -11.08 8.65 -2.40
N VAL A 17 -12.34 8.33 -2.68
CA VAL A 17 -12.91 8.37 -4.04
C VAL A 17 -12.92 9.79 -4.60
N ALA A 18 -13.29 10.78 -3.78
CA ALA A 18 -13.27 12.20 -4.17
C ALA A 18 -11.84 12.68 -4.46
N LEU A 19 -10.85 12.23 -3.69
CA LEU A 19 -9.44 12.53 -3.94
C LEU A 19 -8.94 11.83 -5.20
N ILE A 20 -9.30 10.57 -5.43
CA ILE A 20 -8.96 9.84 -6.66
C ILE A 20 -9.55 10.57 -7.88
N THR A 21 -10.84 10.88 -7.87
CA THR A 21 -11.51 11.54 -9.00
C THR A 21 -11.03 12.97 -9.24
N ARG A 22 -10.66 13.73 -8.20
CA ARG A 22 -10.07 15.06 -8.38
C ARG A 22 -8.61 15.05 -8.84
N ASN A 23 -7.82 14.07 -8.39
CA ASN A 23 -6.39 13.98 -8.69
C ASN A 23 -6.05 13.02 -9.83
N PHE A 24 -7.03 12.40 -10.50
CA PHE A 24 -6.80 11.88 -11.85
C PHE A 24 -6.71 13.11 -12.75
N PRO A 25 -5.51 13.56 -13.18
CA PRO A 25 -5.46 14.50 -14.26
C PRO A 25 -6.04 13.76 -15.46
N THR A 26 -7.26 14.13 -15.85
CA THR A 26 -7.75 13.95 -17.23
C THR A 26 -6.96 14.86 -18.16
N HIS A 27 -5.65 15.06 -17.91
CA HIS A 27 -4.74 15.65 -18.87
C HIS A 27 -4.85 14.74 -20.07
N LYS A 28 -5.60 15.26 -21.04
CA LYS A 28 -5.63 14.90 -22.43
C LYS A 28 -4.61 13.81 -22.72
N LEU A 29 -5.10 12.60 -22.93
CA LEU A 29 -4.47 11.68 -23.88
C LEU A 29 -4.49 12.41 -25.23
N GLU A 30 -3.66 13.44 -25.35
CA GLU A 30 -3.41 14.15 -26.59
C GLU A 30 -2.54 13.16 -27.38
N GLU A 31 -3.26 12.30 -28.11
CA GLU A 31 -2.79 11.47 -29.21
C GLU A 31 -1.37 10.94 -29.02
N THR A 32 -1.24 9.84 -28.28
CA THR A 32 -0.10 8.94 -28.45
C THR A 32 -0.02 8.59 -29.94
N PRO A 33 1.06 8.97 -30.66
CA PRO A 33 1.24 8.56 -32.04
C PRO A 33 1.28 7.03 -32.09
N ALA A 34 0.64 6.47 -33.12
CA ALA A 34 0.48 5.04 -33.36
C ALA A 34 1.71 4.21 -32.96
N GLU A 35 1.45 3.09 -32.28
CA GLU A 35 2.43 2.05 -31.94
C GLU A 35 3.42 1.85 -33.10
N THR A 36 4.70 2.04 -32.83
CA THR A 36 5.75 1.63 -33.77
C THR A 36 5.80 0.10 -33.77
N PRO A 37 5.73 -0.57 -34.93
CA PRO A 37 5.62 -2.03 -35.03
C PRO A 37 6.76 -2.84 -34.38
N ASP A 38 7.87 -2.20 -34.02
CA ASP A 38 9.13 -2.88 -33.70
C ASP A 38 9.32 -3.25 -32.22
N GLY A 39 8.30 -3.06 -31.36
CA GLY A 39 8.41 -3.38 -29.93
C GLY A 39 9.49 -2.57 -29.18
N GLY A 40 9.99 -1.50 -29.80
CA GLY A 40 10.92 -0.57 -29.19
C GLY A 40 10.23 0.18 -28.05
N VAL A 41 11.01 0.50 -27.00
CA VAL A 41 10.57 1.40 -25.93
C VAL A 41 9.97 2.65 -26.58
N PRO A 42 8.73 3.07 -26.23
CA PRO A 42 8.15 4.26 -26.81
C PRO A 42 9.14 5.41 -26.63
N GLY A 43 9.61 5.96 -27.75
CA GLY A 43 10.50 7.10 -27.74
C GLY A 43 9.84 8.24 -26.96
N PRO A 44 10.62 9.20 -26.43
CA PRO A 44 10.04 10.40 -25.85
C PRO A 44 9.00 10.96 -26.83
N PRO A 45 7.88 11.52 -26.34
CA PRO A 45 6.93 12.19 -27.23
C PRO A 45 7.71 13.15 -28.13
N SER A 46 7.41 13.14 -29.42
CA SER A 46 8.07 13.98 -30.44
C SER A 46 8.02 15.48 -30.09
N ARG A 47 7.13 15.86 -29.17
CA ARG A 47 7.18 17.10 -28.41
C ARG A 47 7.62 16.83 -26.98
N LEU A 48 8.89 17.05 -26.68
CA LEU A 48 9.32 17.34 -25.31
C LEU A 48 8.56 18.59 -24.80
N PRO A 49 8.21 18.68 -23.51
CA PRO A 49 7.67 19.91 -22.92
C PRO A 49 8.70 21.04 -23.08
N ASP A 50 8.39 21.98 -23.97
CA ASP A 50 9.18 23.10 -24.48
C ASP A 50 10.63 22.78 -24.92
N PRO A 51 11.06 23.30 -26.09
CA PRO A 51 12.29 22.87 -26.71
C PRO A 51 13.49 23.28 -25.87
N LEU A 52 14.35 22.31 -25.55
CA LEU A 52 15.77 22.59 -25.38
C LEU A 52 16.22 23.49 -26.55
N PRO A 53 17.05 24.52 -26.29
CA PRO A 53 17.42 25.49 -27.31
C PRO A 53 17.89 24.78 -28.60
N SER A 54 17.19 25.04 -29.70
CA SER A 54 17.28 24.36 -31.01
C SER A 54 18.66 24.39 -31.67
N ASN A 55 19.64 25.04 -31.03
CA ASN A 55 20.93 25.39 -31.61
C ASN A 55 22.09 24.66 -30.94
N LEU A 56 21.84 23.74 -30.01
CA LEU A 56 22.89 22.85 -29.49
C LEU A 56 23.03 21.65 -30.44
N PRO A 57 24.24 21.36 -30.96
CA PRO A 57 24.48 20.09 -31.63
C PRO A 57 24.12 18.99 -30.65
N ILE A 58 23.05 18.24 -30.95
CA ILE A 58 22.66 17.09 -30.13
C ILE A 58 23.71 16.01 -30.41
N THR A 59 24.79 16.03 -29.62
CA THR A 59 25.67 14.88 -29.49
C THR A 59 24.82 13.68 -29.07
N GLU A 60 25.21 12.46 -29.47
CA GLU A 60 24.49 11.24 -29.06
C GLU A 60 24.29 11.18 -27.54
N ASP A 61 25.30 11.62 -26.78
CA ASP A 61 25.27 11.77 -25.32
C ASP A 61 24.14 12.70 -24.82
N GLY A 62 23.90 13.81 -25.53
CA GLY A 62 22.84 14.75 -25.18
C GLY A 62 21.44 14.16 -25.35
N ARG A 63 21.24 13.37 -26.42
CA ARG A 63 19.98 12.66 -26.67
C ARG A 63 19.74 11.58 -25.61
N GLU A 64 20.76 10.82 -25.25
CA GLU A 64 20.66 9.78 -24.22
C GLU A 64 20.30 10.39 -22.86
N THR A 65 20.97 11.47 -22.48
CA THR A 65 20.69 12.19 -21.23
C THR A 65 19.25 12.70 -21.19
N ALA A 66 18.76 13.29 -22.28
CA ALA A 66 17.37 13.75 -22.38
C ALA A 66 16.36 12.61 -22.22
N ASN A 67 16.61 11.46 -22.86
CA ASN A 67 15.76 10.27 -22.74
C ASN A 67 15.71 9.73 -21.30
N ARG A 68 16.86 9.68 -20.61
CA ARG A 68 16.95 9.26 -19.20
C ARG A 68 16.14 10.18 -18.29
N LEU A 69 16.32 11.50 -18.44
CA LEU A 69 15.61 12.50 -17.63
C LEU A 69 14.09 12.42 -17.84
N TRP A 70 13.65 12.29 -19.09
CA TRP A 70 12.23 12.14 -19.42
C TRP A 70 11.62 10.90 -18.76
N ALA A 71 12.28 9.74 -18.87
CA ALA A 71 11.79 8.50 -18.28
C ALA A 71 11.72 8.56 -16.75
N ILE A 72 12.69 9.20 -16.09
CA ILE A 72 12.68 9.42 -14.63
C ILE A 72 11.47 10.29 -14.25
N GLN A 73 11.22 11.38 -14.98
CA GLN A 73 10.07 12.25 -14.73
C GLN A 73 8.74 11.52 -14.96
N TYR A 74 8.64 10.77 -16.05
CA TYR A 74 7.48 9.93 -16.37
C TYR A 74 7.20 8.91 -15.26
N ALA A 75 8.22 8.18 -14.82
CA ALA A 75 8.10 7.19 -13.75
C ALA A 75 7.68 7.83 -12.43
N ARG A 76 8.27 8.97 -12.03
CA ARG A 76 7.86 9.72 -10.84
C ARG A 76 6.40 10.16 -10.91
N GLY A 77 5.97 10.71 -12.04
CA GLY A 77 4.58 11.13 -12.26
C GLY A 77 3.60 9.97 -12.07
N ARG A 78 3.88 8.82 -12.70
CA ARG A 78 3.04 7.60 -12.61
C ARG A 78 3.01 7.01 -11.20
N LEU A 79 4.13 6.98 -10.49
CA LEU A 79 4.26 6.33 -9.19
C LEU A 79 3.81 7.18 -8.00
N THR A 80 3.69 8.51 -8.15
CA THR A 80 3.38 9.41 -7.03
C THR A 80 2.05 9.05 -6.37
N LEU A 81 0.96 8.92 -7.11
CA LEU A 81 -0.36 8.59 -6.56
C LEU A 81 -0.40 7.18 -5.93
N PRO A 82 -0.05 6.10 -6.65
CA PRO A 82 -0.05 4.75 -6.09
C PRO A 82 0.83 4.64 -4.82
N SER A 83 2.00 5.27 -4.82
CA SER A 83 2.90 5.25 -3.66
C SER A 83 2.29 5.95 -2.43
N LEU A 84 1.59 7.08 -2.62
CA LEU A 84 0.87 7.75 -1.54
C LEU A 84 -0.27 6.90 -0.99
N PHE A 85 -1.04 6.23 -1.85
CA PHE A 85 -2.06 5.29 -1.39
C PHE A 85 -1.46 4.13 -0.61
N LEU A 86 -0.36 3.56 -1.11
CA LEU A 86 0.34 2.48 -0.43
C LEU A 86 0.86 2.91 0.95
N MET A 87 1.44 4.12 1.07
CA MET A 87 1.84 4.69 2.35
C MET A 87 0.64 4.93 3.27
N GLY A 88 -0.50 5.41 2.73
CA GLY A 88 -1.73 5.61 3.48
C GLY A 88 -2.29 4.30 4.05
N LEU A 89 -2.29 3.23 3.26
CA LEU A 89 -2.64 1.88 3.72
C LEU A 89 -1.69 1.41 4.83
N GLY A 90 -0.39 1.69 4.69
CA GLY A 90 0.60 1.48 5.73
C GLY A 90 0.25 2.18 7.05
N ALA A 91 -0.13 3.46 7.00
CA ALA A 91 -0.52 4.24 8.18
C ALA A 91 -1.79 3.69 8.84
N ILE A 92 -2.79 3.30 8.06
CA ILE A 92 -4.02 2.67 8.59
C ILE A 92 -3.68 1.36 9.30
N ASN A 93 -2.85 0.51 8.70
CA ASN A 93 -2.37 -0.72 9.31
C ASN A 93 -1.59 -0.45 10.61
N LEU A 94 -0.82 0.65 10.68
CA LEU A 94 -0.08 1.03 11.89
C LEU A 94 -1.03 1.28 13.06
N VAL A 95 -2.03 2.14 12.84
CA VAL A 95 -2.99 2.54 13.86
C VAL A 95 -3.79 1.33 14.33
N LEU A 96 -4.28 0.51 13.40
CA LEU A 96 -5.07 -0.67 13.74
C LEU A 96 -4.21 -1.74 14.43
N GLY A 97 -2.98 -1.98 13.95
CA GLY A 97 -2.04 -2.88 14.61
C GLY A 97 -1.74 -2.45 16.05
N ALA A 98 -1.52 -1.16 16.28
CA ALA A 98 -1.28 -0.61 17.61
C ALA A 98 -2.52 -0.73 18.53
N LEU A 99 -3.73 -0.50 18.01
CA LEU A 99 -4.98 -0.67 18.76
C LEU A 99 -5.22 -2.14 19.15
N VAL A 100 -5.03 -3.07 18.21
CA VAL A 100 -5.18 -4.52 18.48
C VAL A 100 -4.10 -4.99 19.45
N LEU A 101 -2.87 -4.50 19.34
CA LEU A 101 -1.80 -4.82 20.29
C LEU A 101 -2.15 -4.33 21.69
N THR A 102 -2.61 -3.08 21.82
CA THR A 102 -3.05 -2.51 23.11
C THR A 102 -4.17 -3.35 23.73
N ARG A 103 -5.15 -3.77 22.93
CA ARG A 103 -6.22 -4.67 23.40
C ARG A 103 -5.69 -6.04 23.82
N THR A 104 -4.72 -6.59 23.10
CA THR A 104 -4.08 -7.86 23.44
C THR A 104 -3.37 -7.78 24.79
N VAL A 105 -2.65 -6.68 25.05
CA VAL A 105 -1.98 -6.42 26.34
C VAL A 105 -3.00 -6.26 27.46
N GLN A 106 -4.10 -5.51 27.23
CA GLN A 106 -5.18 -5.36 28.22
C GLN A 106 -5.79 -6.71 28.61
N VAL A 107 -6.12 -7.57 27.64
CA VAL A 107 -6.62 -8.94 27.89
C VAL A 107 -5.57 -9.80 28.58
N GLY A 108 -4.28 -9.58 28.27
CA GLY A 108 -3.16 -10.23 28.94
C GLY A 108 -3.01 -9.84 30.41
N MET A 109 -3.37 -8.62 30.78
CA MET A 109 -3.29 -8.12 32.16
C MET A 109 -4.57 -8.32 32.97
N MET A 110 -5.71 -8.59 32.33
CA MET A 110 -7.01 -8.76 32.97
C MET A 110 -7.05 -10.01 33.88
N PRO A 111 -7.60 -9.94 35.10
CA PRO A 111 -7.89 -11.13 35.90
C PRO A 111 -8.83 -12.10 35.17
N GLN A 112 -8.69 -13.40 35.40
CA GLN A 112 -9.48 -14.40 34.69
C GLN A 112 -11.00 -14.27 34.96
N GLU A 113 -11.38 -13.89 36.18
CA GLU A 113 -12.78 -13.68 36.56
C GLU A 113 -13.42 -12.52 35.80
N ASP A 114 -12.69 -11.42 35.63
CA ASP A 114 -13.19 -10.24 34.90
C ASP A 114 -13.33 -10.54 33.41
N PHE A 115 -12.39 -11.30 32.84
CA PHE A 115 -12.49 -11.76 31.45
C PHE A 115 -13.71 -12.66 31.23
N ALA A 116 -14.01 -13.56 32.19
CA ALA A 116 -15.21 -14.40 32.10
C ALA A 116 -16.50 -13.57 32.11
N LYS A 117 -16.57 -12.53 32.97
CA LYS A 117 -17.72 -11.60 33.00
C LYS A 117 -17.88 -10.81 31.70
N GLU A 118 -16.79 -10.30 31.13
CA GLU A 118 -16.83 -9.62 29.83
C GLU A 118 -17.30 -10.56 28.71
N MET A 119 -16.84 -11.81 28.74
CA MET A 119 -17.24 -12.82 27.77
C MET A 119 -18.72 -13.17 27.88
N GLU A 120 -19.25 -13.33 29.09
CA GLU A 120 -20.68 -13.55 29.34
C GLU A 120 -21.52 -12.38 28.81
N MET A 121 -21.10 -11.14 29.11
CA MET A 121 -21.75 -9.94 28.59
C MET A 121 -21.72 -9.87 27.06
N ALA A 122 -20.60 -10.24 26.43
CA ALA A 122 -20.45 -10.27 24.99
C ALA A 122 -21.31 -11.37 24.34
N GLN A 123 -21.41 -12.54 24.96
CA GLN A 123 -22.30 -13.63 24.53
C GLN A 123 -23.76 -13.20 24.60
N ASP A 124 -24.19 -12.61 25.71
CA ASP A 124 -25.56 -12.10 25.87
C ASP A 124 -25.91 -11.05 24.83
N LEU A 125 -25.00 -10.11 24.56
CA LEU A 125 -25.19 -9.12 23.51
C LEU A 125 -25.29 -9.77 22.13
N THR A 126 -24.43 -10.77 21.86
CA THR A 126 -24.43 -11.47 20.58
C THR A 126 -25.71 -12.29 20.38
N LYS A 127 -26.19 -12.98 21.42
CA LYS A 127 -27.48 -13.68 21.42
C LYS A 127 -28.65 -12.73 21.14
N LYS A 128 -28.61 -11.51 21.69
CA LYS A 128 -29.63 -10.47 21.43
C LYS A 128 -29.59 -9.95 19.99
N LEU A 129 -28.39 -9.75 19.44
CA LEU A 129 -28.21 -9.22 18.07
C LEU A 129 -28.44 -10.28 16.98
N PHE A 130 -28.07 -11.53 17.27
CA PHE A 130 -28.09 -12.63 16.31
C PHE A 130 -28.63 -13.90 16.97
N PRO A 131 -29.94 -13.96 17.24
CA PRO A 131 -30.56 -15.09 17.94
C PRO A 131 -30.34 -16.42 17.22
N GLN A 132 -30.11 -16.42 15.89
CA GLN A 132 -29.80 -17.64 15.15
C GLN A 132 -28.52 -18.35 15.61
N PHE A 133 -27.58 -17.66 16.26
CA PHE A 133 -26.33 -18.27 16.76
C PHE A 133 -26.40 -18.69 18.24
N ALA A 134 -27.48 -18.34 18.94
CA ALA A 134 -27.68 -18.70 20.34
C ALA A 134 -27.53 -20.22 20.62
N PRO A 135 -28.18 -21.14 19.86
CA PRO A 135 -28.05 -22.57 20.15
C PRO A 135 -26.63 -23.09 19.94
N THR A 136 -25.86 -22.51 19.01
CA THR A 136 -24.45 -22.89 18.78
C THR A 136 -23.55 -22.39 19.91
N MET A 137 -23.85 -21.22 20.49
CA MET A 137 -23.10 -20.69 21.63
C MET A 137 -23.35 -21.47 22.91
N ASP A 138 -24.60 -21.91 23.14
CA ASP A 138 -24.97 -22.69 24.33
C ASP A 138 -24.38 -24.11 24.29
N GLN A 139 -24.17 -24.66 23.09
CA GLN A 139 -23.51 -25.96 22.91
C GLN A 139 -21.98 -25.87 22.94
N ALA A 140 -21.41 -24.69 22.72
CA ALA A 140 -19.97 -24.50 22.78
C ALA A 140 -19.52 -24.44 24.24
N ASP A 141 -18.87 -25.50 24.72
CA ASP A 141 -18.22 -25.53 26.03
C ASP A 141 -17.04 -24.54 26.06
N MET A 142 -17.38 -23.28 26.35
CA MET A 142 -16.47 -22.15 26.27
C MET A 142 -15.68 -22.04 27.57
N ASN A 143 -14.60 -22.83 27.68
CA ASN A 143 -13.63 -22.67 28.76
C ASN A 143 -12.95 -21.28 28.64
N PRO A 144 -13.17 -20.35 29.60
CA PRO A 144 -12.70 -18.97 29.50
C PRO A 144 -11.17 -18.86 29.50
N ALA A 145 -10.46 -19.78 30.17
CA ALA A 145 -9.00 -19.80 30.17
C ALA A 145 -8.43 -20.14 28.78
N ARG A 146 -9.02 -21.14 28.11
CA ARG A 146 -8.62 -21.53 26.75
C ARG A 146 -8.91 -20.41 25.75
N LEU A 147 -10.09 -19.80 25.85
CA LEU A 147 -10.49 -18.70 24.97
C LEU A 147 -9.62 -17.45 25.16
N ARG A 148 -9.24 -17.13 26.40
CA ARG A 148 -8.30 -16.04 26.66
C ARG A 148 -6.96 -16.28 25.99
N HIS A 149 -6.37 -17.46 26.20
CA HIS A 149 -5.09 -17.83 25.57
C HIS A 149 -5.18 -17.79 24.04
N GLN A 150 -6.25 -18.34 23.47
CA GLN A 150 -6.48 -18.32 22.03
C GLN A 150 -6.66 -16.88 21.50
N THR A 151 -7.43 -16.05 22.20
CA THR A 151 -7.62 -14.63 21.86
C THR A 151 -6.30 -13.87 21.88
N MET A 152 -5.45 -14.12 22.89
CA MET A 152 -4.12 -13.50 22.99
C MET A 152 -3.22 -13.90 21.81
N TRP A 153 -3.19 -15.19 21.44
CA TRP A 153 -2.39 -15.66 20.30
C TRP A 153 -2.88 -15.11 18.97
N ILE A 154 -4.19 -15.14 18.73
CA ILE A 154 -4.78 -14.65 17.48
C ILE A 154 -4.59 -13.14 17.36
N ASN A 155 -4.96 -12.37 18.38
CA ASN A 155 -4.84 -10.91 18.33
C ASN A 155 -3.37 -10.46 18.37
N GLY A 156 -2.54 -11.14 19.15
CA GLY A 156 -1.10 -10.90 19.20
C GLY A 156 -0.44 -11.14 17.84
N GLY A 157 -0.68 -12.30 17.23
CA GLY A 157 -0.18 -12.63 15.90
C GLY A 157 -0.69 -11.67 14.82
N MET A 158 -1.99 -11.35 14.85
CA MET A 158 -2.59 -10.38 13.93
C MET A 158 -1.98 -8.99 14.08
N SER A 159 -1.73 -8.54 15.32
CA SER A 159 -1.12 -7.23 15.57
C SER A 159 0.31 -7.16 15.04
N ALA A 160 1.12 -8.22 15.23
CA ALA A 160 2.48 -8.30 14.71
C ALA A 160 2.49 -8.22 13.18
N LEU A 161 1.59 -8.95 12.51
CA LEU A 161 1.42 -8.88 11.06
C LEU A 161 0.97 -7.48 10.61
N LEU A 162 0.00 -6.86 11.27
CA LEU A 162 -0.44 -5.50 10.91
C LEU A 162 0.71 -4.48 11.00
N LEU A 163 1.52 -4.57 12.06
CA LEU A 163 2.67 -3.68 12.28
C LEU A 163 3.80 -3.92 11.28
N LEU A 164 4.16 -5.18 11.02
CA LEU A 164 5.15 -5.53 9.99
C LEU A 164 4.68 -5.06 8.60
N GLY A 165 3.41 -5.29 8.31
CA GLY A 165 2.78 -4.84 7.08
C GLY A 165 2.76 -3.34 6.91
N SER A 166 2.45 -2.62 8.00
CA SER A 166 2.51 -1.17 8.03
C SER A 166 3.89 -0.66 7.63
N TRP A 167 4.93 -1.26 8.22
CA TRP A 167 6.31 -0.91 7.90
C TRP A 167 6.65 -1.21 6.44
N LEU A 168 6.32 -2.42 5.95
CA LEU A 168 6.58 -2.81 4.56
C LEU A 168 5.88 -1.91 3.54
N MET A 169 4.61 -1.58 3.76
CA MET A 169 3.85 -0.71 2.86
C MET A 169 4.32 0.74 2.93
N SER A 170 4.62 1.27 4.12
CA SER A 170 5.08 2.66 4.28
C SER A 170 6.47 2.86 3.68
N VAL A 171 7.42 1.97 4.00
CA VAL A 171 8.77 2.02 3.44
C VAL A 171 8.75 1.68 1.95
N GLY A 172 7.96 0.69 1.54
CA GLY A 172 7.77 0.33 0.13
C GLY A 172 7.24 1.50 -0.69
N GLY A 173 6.17 2.14 -0.25
CA GLY A 173 5.62 3.35 -0.88
C GLY A 173 6.60 4.51 -0.89
N TRP A 174 7.30 4.77 0.21
CA TRP A 174 8.34 5.80 0.25
C TRP A 174 9.48 5.57 -0.75
N ARG A 175 10.00 4.34 -0.80
CA ARG A 175 11.06 3.94 -1.75
C ARG A 175 10.58 3.98 -3.20
N LEU A 176 9.32 3.61 -3.44
CA LEU A 176 8.66 3.66 -4.74
C LEU A 176 8.55 5.11 -5.25
N ARG A 177 8.09 6.03 -4.38
CA ARG A 177 7.96 7.46 -4.70
C ARG A 177 9.28 8.11 -5.10
N ASN A 178 10.35 7.71 -4.43
CA ASN A 178 11.68 8.29 -4.63
C ASN A 178 12.53 7.55 -5.69
N LEU A 179 11.97 6.55 -6.37
CA LEU A 179 12.68 5.69 -7.33
C LEU A 179 13.95 4.99 -6.75
N GLN A 180 13.98 4.74 -5.44
CA GLN A 180 15.19 4.25 -4.77
C GLN A 180 15.32 2.72 -4.74
N SER A 181 14.21 1.98 -4.66
CA SER A 181 14.27 0.52 -4.58
C SER A 181 13.03 -0.12 -5.18
N TYR A 182 13.22 -0.73 -6.34
CA TYR A 182 12.17 -1.48 -7.06
C TYR A 182 11.64 -2.64 -6.23
N ARG A 183 12.55 -3.45 -5.66
CA ARG A 183 12.20 -4.67 -4.90
C ARG A 183 11.40 -4.33 -3.63
N MET A 184 11.79 -3.28 -2.92
CA MET A 184 11.06 -2.87 -1.70
C MET A 184 9.66 -2.34 -2.03
N GLY A 185 9.53 -1.57 -3.11
CA GLY A 185 8.21 -1.13 -3.61
C GLY A 185 7.32 -2.31 -3.99
N LEU A 186 7.86 -3.31 -4.69
CA LEU A 186 7.14 -4.51 -5.08
C LEU A 186 6.70 -5.35 -3.87
N VAL A 187 7.58 -5.57 -2.88
CA VAL A 187 7.22 -6.29 -1.65
C VAL A 187 6.11 -5.57 -0.89
N GLY A 188 6.17 -4.24 -0.76
CA GLY A 188 5.11 -3.45 -0.15
C GLY A 188 3.78 -3.59 -0.90
N ALA A 189 3.80 -3.55 -2.23
CA ALA A 189 2.59 -3.74 -3.05
C ALA A 189 2.01 -5.15 -2.93
N VAL A 190 2.85 -6.20 -2.98
CA VAL A 190 2.41 -7.59 -2.79
C VAL A 190 1.81 -7.79 -1.40
N TYR A 191 2.41 -7.20 -0.36
CA TYR A 191 1.86 -7.25 0.98
C TYR A 191 0.46 -6.64 1.06
N ALA A 192 0.26 -5.49 0.41
CA ALA A 192 -1.05 -4.84 0.33
C ALA A 192 -2.11 -5.68 -0.39
N ALA A 193 -1.71 -6.61 -1.26
CA ALA A 193 -2.62 -7.52 -1.96
C ALA A 193 -3.11 -8.69 -1.10
N LEU A 194 -2.42 -9.03 0.00
CA LEU A 194 -2.76 -10.21 0.80
C LEU A 194 -4.09 -10.02 1.55
N PRO A 195 -5.11 -10.85 1.26
CA PRO A 195 -6.36 -10.81 2.00
C PRO A 195 -6.10 -11.21 3.46
N CYS A 196 -6.86 -10.64 4.39
CA CYS A 196 -6.81 -10.92 5.82
C CYS A 196 -5.56 -10.43 6.57
N VAL A 197 -4.48 -10.03 5.88
CA VAL A 197 -3.28 -9.49 6.54
C VAL A 197 -3.31 -7.96 6.60
N SER A 198 -3.93 -7.32 5.62
CA SER A 198 -4.34 -5.93 5.69
C SER A 198 -5.85 -5.85 5.91
N ILE A 199 -6.29 -5.00 6.84
CA ILE A 199 -7.71 -4.71 7.03
C ILE A 199 -8.28 -4.02 5.77
N ALA A 200 -7.46 -3.31 5.01
CA ALA A 200 -7.88 -2.81 3.69
C ALA A 200 -8.02 -3.93 2.63
N GLY A 201 -7.37 -5.07 2.86
CA GLY A 201 -7.50 -6.27 2.04
C GLY A 201 -8.87 -6.95 2.17
N CYS A 202 -9.52 -6.89 3.35
CA CYS A 202 -10.88 -7.42 3.49
C CYS A 202 -11.94 -6.56 2.78
N CYS A 203 -11.63 -5.30 2.49
CA CYS A 203 -12.49 -4.38 1.75
C CYS A 203 -12.12 -4.25 0.27
N GLY A 204 -11.15 -5.03 -0.24
CA GLY A 204 -10.70 -4.97 -1.64
C GLY A 204 -9.86 -3.74 -2.02
N ILE A 205 -9.84 -2.69 -1.18
CA ILE A 205 -9.07 -1.46 -1.44
C ILE A 205 -7.58 -1.77 -1.56
N GLY A 206 -7.05 -2.62 -0.67
CA GLY A 206 -5.64 -3.04 -0.71
C GLY A 206 -5.26 -3.71 -2.03
N GLN A 207 -6.16 -4.55 -2.56
CA GLN A 207 -5.94 -5.27 -3.83
C GLN A 207 -5.94 -4.32 -5.03
N ILE A 208 -6.83 -3.32 -5.06
CA ILE A 208 -6.88 -2.32 -6.13
C ILE A 208 -5.59 -1.50 -6.14
N VAL A 209 -5.16 -0.99 -4.98
CA VAL A 209 -3.92 -0.20 -4.87
C VAL A 209 -2.70 -1.05 -5.19
N ALA A 210 -2.66 -2.30 -4.74
CA ALA A 210 -1.58 -3.24 -5.04
C ALA A 210 -1.48 -3.54 -6.53
N ALA A 211 -2.60 -3.89 -7.18
CA ALA A 211 -2.65 -4.14 -8.61
C ALA A 211 -2.20 -2.91 -9.41
N TRP A 212 -2.61 -1.72 -8.99
CA TRP A 212 -2.19 -0.46 -9.62
C TRP A 212 -0.67 -0.23 -9.51
N CYS A 213 -0.10 -0.43 -8.33
CA CYS A 213 1.35 -0.33 -8.13
C CYS A 213 2.10 -1.36 -9.00
N ILE A 214 1.65 -2.62 -8.99
CA ILE A 214 2.28 -3.72 -9.73
C ILE A 214 2.21 -3.47 -11.23
N PHE A 215 1.07 -3.01 -11.75
CA PHE A 215 0.91 -2.70 -13.17
C PHE A 215 1.91 -1.62 -13.63
N ILE A 216 2.07 -0.54 -12.86
CA ILE A 216 3.05 0.51 -13.18
C ILE A 216 4.49 0.00 -13.04
N LEU A 217 4.77 -0.86 -12.07
CA LEU A 217 6.10 -1.46 -11.89
C LEU A 217 6.49 -2.41 -13.03
N PHE A 218 5.55 -2.93 -13.81
CA PHE A 218 5.84 -3.75 -14.99
C PHE A 218 6.09 -2.92 -16.26
N ASP A 219 5.83 -1.62 -16.25
CA ASP A 219 6.16 -0.72 -17.35
C ASP A 219 7.70 -0.73 -17.58
N PRO A 220 8.19 -1.06 -18.79
CA PRO A 220 9.62 -1.11 -19.08
C PRO A 220 10.31 0.24 -18.89
N VAL A 221 9.62 1.36 -19.15
CA VAL A 221 10.15 2.72 -18.94
C VAL A 221 10.39 2.97 -17.46
N VAL A 222 9.44 2.55 -16.61
CA VAL A 222 9.56 2.67 -15.15
C VAL A 222 10.72 1.81 -14.64
N ARG A 223 10.85 0.58 -15.13
CA ARG A 223 11.97 -0.31 -14.76
C ARG A 223 13.34 0.26 -15.17
N ALA A 224 13.44 0.82 -16.37
CA ALA A 224 14.66 1.49 -16.83
C ALA A 224 15.00 2.69 -15.95
N ALA A 225 14.00 3.51 -15.58
CA ALA A 225 14.20 4.64 -14.68
C ALA A 225 14.76 4.23 -13.31
N PHE A 226 14.26 3.15 -12.70
CA PHE A 226 14.84 2.61 -11.46
C PHE A 226 16.30 2.16 -11.64
N HIS A 227 16.65 1.58 -12.79
CA HIS A 227 18.00 1.11 -13.06
C HIS A 227 18.98 2.28 -13.15
N TRP A 228 18.64 3.31 -13.93
CA TRP A 228 19.49 4.50 -14.09
C TRP A 228 19.72 5.25 -12.78
N VAL A 229 18.65 5.50 -12.00
CA VAL A 229 18.77 6.19 -10.70
C VAL A 229 19.71 5.44 -9.74
N ASN A 230 19.67 4.11 -9.74
CA ASN A 230 20.55 3.29 -8.91
C ASN A 230 22.00 3.26 -9.40
N GLN A 231 22.22 3.31 -10.72
CA GLN A 231 23.58 3.41 -11.29
C GLN A 231 24.21 4.77 -10.97
N ASP A 232 23.47 5.85 -11.12
CA ASP A 232 23.95 7.20 -10.80
C ASP A 232 24.34 7.29 -9.31
N ALA A 233 23.50 6.75 -8.43
CA ALA A 233 23.79 6.68 -6.99
C ALA A 233 25.05 5.85 -6.67
N ALA A 234 25.31 4.77 -7.41
CA ALA A 234 26.50 3.95 -7.24
C ALA A 234 27.77 4.67 -7.73
N SER A 235 27.69 5.39 -8.86
CA SER A 235 28.82 6.13 -9.44
C SER A 235 29.27 7.31 -8.57
N GLN A 236 28.36 7.90 -7.78
CA GLN A 236 28.65 9.00 -6.87
C GLN A 236 29.22 8.55 -5.51
N SER A 237 29.39 7.24 -5.28
CA SER A 237 29.98 6.76 -4.02
C SER A 237 31.45 7.18 -3.93
N PRO A 238 31.86 7.88 -2.85
CA PRO A 238 33.18 8.51 -2.72
C PRO A 238 34.37 7.52 -2.69
N ASP A 239 34.10 6.23 -2.52
CA ASP A 239 35.13 5.18 -2.47
C ASP A 239 35.79 4.88 -3.83
N SER A 240 35.36 5.54 -4.92
CA SER A 240 35.96 5.38 -6.26
C SER A 240 37.26 6.17 -6.48
N HIS A 241 37.72 6.92 -5.46
CA HIS A 241 38.94 7.75 -5.52
C HIS A 241 40.11 7.26 -4.65
N CYS A 242 40.08 6.02 -4.16
CA CYS A 242 41.19 5.43 -3.40
C CYS A 242 41.92 4.33 -4.18
#